data_AF-A0A7K1HII7-F1
#
_entry.id   AF-A0A7K1HII7-F1
#
_cell.length_a   1.000
_cell.length_b   1.000
_cell.length_c   1.000
_cell.angle_alpha   90.00
_cell.angle_beta   90.00
_cell.angle_gamma   90.00
#
_symmetry.space_group_name_H-M   'P 1'
#
loop_
_entity.id
_entity.type
_entity.pdbx_description
1 polymer ?
#
loop_
_entity_poly.entity_id
_entity_poly.type
_entity_poly.pdbx_seq_one_letter_code
_entity_poly.pdbx_strand_id
1 'polypeptide(L)'
;MSECKTVTLRTRPLKKGMLSFYLDYYPGYRDQETMKTIRHEGLNIYVYANPKNQRERDFNAAMSEKAEAIRCRRFEAIVNERYDFFDKRKYKADFLEY
;
A
#
# COMPACT_ATOMS: atom_id res chain seq x y z
N MET A 1 14.61 7.24 -9.85
CA MET A 1 13.61 6.20 -9.52
C MET A 1 12.25 6.72 -9.93
N SER A 2 11.42 5.91 -10.59
CA SER A 2 10.03 6.30 -10.83
C SER A 2 9.27 6.16 -9.53
N GLU A 3 9.25 7.24 -8.74
CA GLU A 3 8.50 7.31 -7.50
C GLU A 3 7.01 7.17 -7.80
N CYS A 4 6.35 6.22 -7.14
CA CYS A 4 4.90 6.16 -7.20
C CYS A 4 4.33 7.46 -6.65
N LYS A 5 3.35 8.06 -7.34
CA LYS A 5 2.76 9.35 -6.92
C LYS A 5 1.43 9.19 -6.21
N THR A 6 0.69 8.12 -6.48
CA THR A 6 -0.66 7.92 -5.96
C THR A 6 -0.90 6.45 -5.61
N VAL A 7 -1.51 6.23 -4.44
CA VAL A 7 -1.97 4.92 -3.99
C VAL A 7 -3.48 4.97 -3.83
N THR A 8 -4.17 4.11 -4.57
CA THR A 8 -5.62 3.98 -4.49
C THR A 8 -6.01 2.58 -4.02
N LEU A 9 -6.95 2.50 -3.08
CA LEU A 9 -7.53 1.23 -2.65
C LEU A 9 -8.62 0.84 -3.65
N ARG A 10 -8.53 -0.36 -4.21
CA ARG A 10 -9.50 -0.91 -5.15
C ARG A 10 -9.90 -2.32 -4.73
N THR A 11 -11.05 -2.75 -5.23
CA THR A 11 -11.56 -4.10 -5.02
C THR A 11 -11.56 -4.86 -6.34
N ARG A 12 -11.29 -6.17 -6.27
CA ARG A 12 -11.45 -7.09 -7.39
C ARG A 12 -12.38 -8.23 -6.99
N PRO A 13 -13.25 -8.70 -7.88
CA PRO A 13 -14.08 -9.86 -7.60
C PRO A 13 -13.22 -11.12 -7.50
N LEU A 14 -13.54 -11.97 -6.53
CA LEU A 14 -12.95 -13.27 -6.32
C LEU A 14 -14.00 -14.37 -6.54
N LYS A 15 -13.52 -15.60 -6.71
CA LYS A 15 -14.40 -16.78 -6.75
C LYS A 15 -15.22 -16.86 -5.46
N LYS A 16 -16.46 -17.37 -5.56
CA LYS A 16 -17.42 -17.54 -4.45
C LYS A 16 -18.08 -16.26 -3.89
N GLY A 17 -18.15 -15.17 -4.67
CA GLY A 17 -18.91 -13.97 -4.27
C GLY A 17 -18.23 -13.12 -3.20
N MET A 18 -16.90 -13.20 -3.12
CA MET A 18 -16.08 -12.33 -2.27
C MET A 18 -15.38 -11.27 -3.11
N LEU A 19 -15.04 -10.14 -2.51
CA LEU A 19 -14.16 -9.14 -3.10
C LEU A 19 -12.84 -9.15 -2.33
N SER A 20 -11.74 -8.99 -3.06
CA SER A 20 -10.40 -8.86 -2.50
C SER A 20 -9.91 -7.43 -2.68
N PHE A 21 -9.36 -6.85 -1.62
CA PHE A 21 -8.72 -5.54 -1.69
C PHE A 21 -7.30 -5.61 -2.25
N TYR A 22 -6.96 -4.62 -3.05
CA TYR A 22 -5.62 -4.39 -3.55
C TYR A 22 -5.31 -2.90 -3.64
N LEU A 23 -4.04 -2.56 -3.57
CA LEU A 23 -3.53 -1.21 -3.80
C LEU A 23 -3.13 -1.09 -5.26
N ASP A 24 -3.58 -0.02 -5.91
CA ASP A 24 -3.18 0.38 -7.26
C ASP A 24 -2.27 1.61 -7.18
N TYR A 25 -1.06 1.43 -7.68
CA TYR A 25 0.04 2.39 -7.68
C TYR A 25 0.13 3.05 -9.06
N TYR A 26 0.01 4.38 -9.12
CA TYR A 26 0.15 5.13 -10.38
C TYR A 26 1.04 6.38 -10.23
N PRO A 27 2.09 6.55 -11.09
CA PRO A 27 2.66 5.52 -11.97
C PRO A 27 3.19 4.32 -11.17
N GLY A 28 3.29 3.15 -11.80
CA GLY A 28 3.88 1.97 -11.16
C GLY A 28 5.33 2.25 -10.76
N TYR A 29 5.74 1.78 -9.58
CA TYR A 29 7.12 1.95 -9.10
C TYR A 29 7.95 0.72 -9.38
N ARG A 30 9.28 0.90 -9.42
CA ARG A 30 10.21 -0.20 -9.57
C ARG A 30 10.69 -0.60 -8.20
N ASP A 31 10.43 -1.85 -7.85
CA ASP A 31 10.96 -2.43 -6.62
C ASP A 31 12.48 -2.58 -6.74
N GLN A 32 13.21 -2.14 -5.72
CA GLN A 32 14.68 -2.12 -5.74
C GLN A 32 15.26 -3.53 -5.58
N GLU A 33 14.56 -4.41 -4.87
CA GLU A 33 15.02 -5.78 -4.61
C GLU A 33 14.74 -6.68 -5.81
N THR A 34 13.50 -6.70 -6.31
CA THR A 34 13.12 -7.60 -7.41
C THR A 34 13.35 -7.02 -8.80
N MET A 35 13.68 -5.73 -8.89
CA MET A 35 13.84 -4.96 -10.14
C MET A 35 12.58 -4.91 -11.03
N LYS A 36 11.44 -5.42 -10.56
CA LYS A 36 10.17 -5.47 -11.28
C LYS A 36 9.36 -4.20 -11.06
N THR A 37 8.61 -3.81 -12.08
CA THR A 37 7.64 -2.71 -11.96
C THR A 37 6.36 -3.25 -11.32
N ILE A 38 6.07 -2.79 -10.11
CA ILE A 38 4.86 -3.16 -9.36
C ILE A 38 3.80 -2.08 -9.58
N ARG A 39 2.62 -2.51 -10.01
CA ARG A 39 1.44 -1.66 -10.15
C ARG A 39 0.33 -2.03 -9.17
N HIS A 40 0.22 -3.32 -8.86
CA HIS A 40 -0.84 -3.84 -8.01
C HIS A 40 -0.24 -4.66 -6.86
N GLU A 41 -0.64 -4.33 -5.64
CA GLU A 41 -0.28 -5.09 -4.43
C GLU A 41 -1.57 -5.64 -3.79
N GLY A 42 -1.68 -6.96 -3.70
CA GLY A 42 -2.83 -7.60 -3.05
C GLY A 42 -2.72 -7.53 -1.53
N LEU A 43 -3.77 -7.07 -0.85
CA LEU A 43 -3.78 -6.94 0.61
C LEU A 43 -4.20 -8.23 1.35
N ASN A 44 -4.67 -9.25 0.63
CA ASN A 44 -5.27 -10.47 1.19
C ASN A 44 -6.41 -10.20 2.19
N ILE A 45 -7.03 -9.02 2.12
CA ILE A 45 -8.25 -8.68 2.85
C ILE A 45 -9.43 -8.99 1.95
N TYR A 46 -10.41 -9.70 2.50
CA TYR A 46 -11.59 -10.14 1.78
C TYR A 46 -12.86 -9.61 2.43
N VAL A 47 -13.82 -9.21 1.59
CA VAL A 47 -15.15 -8.75 2.00
C VAL A 47 -16.23 -9.45 1.19
N TYR A 48 -17.44 -9.52 1.73
CA TYR A 48 -18.58 -10.09 1.01
C TYR A 48 -19.02 -9.13 -0.09
N ALA A 49 -19.19 -9.62 -1.32
CA ALA A 49 -19.66 -8.78 -2.43
C ALA A 49 -21.10 -8.30 -2.21
N ASN A 50 -21.95 -9.19 -1.66
CA ASN A 50 -23.35 -8.90 -1.35
C ASN A 50 -23.66 -9.33 0.10
N PRO A 51 -23.44 -8.47 1.10
CA PRO A 51 -23.74 -8.79 2.50
C PRO A 51 -25.25 -8.84 2.74
N LYS A 52 -25.75 -9.97 3.23
CA LYS A 52 -27.17 -10.22 3.51
C LYS A 52 -27.54 -9.85 4.95
N ASN A 53 -26.65 -10.12 5.89
CA ASN A 53 -26.90 -9.91 7.33
C ASN A 53 -26.18 -8.67 7.87
N GLN A 54 -26.69 -8.07 8.96
CA GLN A 54 -26.05 -6.92 9.61
C GLN A 54 -24.61 -7.24 10.03
N ARG A 55 -24.37 -8.44 10.58
CA ARG A 55 -23.03 -8.91 10.97
C ARG A 55 -22.05 -8.98 9.78
N GLU A 56 -22.53 -9.29 8.58
CA GLU A 56 -21.69 -9.29 7.37
C GLU A 56 -21.37 -7.87 6.91
N ARG A 57 -22.30 -6.92 7.09
CA ARG A 57 -22.07 -5.50 6.83
C ARG A 57 -21.05 -4.92 7.81
N ASP A 58 -21.19 -5.23 9.11
CA ASP A 58 -20.26 -4.80 10.15
C ASP A 58 -18.86 -5.39 9.90
N PHE A 59 -18.78 -6.64 9.45
CA PHE A 59 -17.53 -7.26 9.03
C PHE A 59 -16.91 -6.54 7.83
N ASN A 60 -17.71 -6.24 6.80
CA ASN A 60 -17.25 -5.50 5.62
C ASN A 60 -16.74 -4.10 6.01
N ALA A 61 -17.43 -3.41 6.93
CA ALA A 61 -17.01 -2.10 7.43
C ALA A 61 -15.65 -2.19 8.13
N ALA A 62 -15.50 -3.11 9.09
CA ALA A 62 -14.25 -3.30 9.82
C ALA A 62 -13.08 -3.71 8.91
N MET A 63 -13.34 -4.54 7.88
CA MET A 63 -12.32 -4.94 6.92
C MET A 63 -11.95 -3.82 5.93
N SER A 64 -12.92 -2.99 5.55
CA SER A 64 -12.68 -1.82 4.71
C SER A 64 -11.83 -0.78 5.44
N GLU A 65 -12.12 -0.54 6.72
CA GLU A 65 -11.32 0.35 7.58
C GLU A 65 -9.88 -0.13 7.71
N LYS A 66 -9.67 -1.44 7.94
CA LYS A 66 -8.32 -2.04 7.96
C LYS A 66 -7.58 -1.85 6.63
N ALA A 67 -8.28 -2.05 5.51
CA ALA A 67 -7.68 -1.86 4.19
C ALA A 67 -7.31 -0.39 3.94
N GLU A 68 -8.15 0.55 4.39
CA GLU A 68 -7.86 1.98 4.32
C GLU A 68 -6.68 2.38 5.20
N ALA A 69 -6.58 1.85 6.42
CA ALA A 69 -5.43 2.09 7.30
C ALA A 69 -4.11 1.67 6.64
N ILE A 70 -4.10 0.55 5.90
CA ILE A 70 -2.91 0.12 5.14
C ILE A 70 -2.62 1.08 3.98
N ARG A 71 -3.64 1.54 3.25
CA ARG A 71 -3.48 2.56 2.20
C ARG A 71 -2.84 3.84 2.77
N CYS A 72 -3.33 4.32 3.91
CA CYS A 72 -2.78 5.50 4.57
C CYS A 72 -1.30 5.33 4.93
N ARG A 73 -0.93 4.20 5.55
CA ARG A 73 0.49 3.89 5.85
C ARG A 73 1.37 3.84 4.61
N ARG A 74 0.88 3.26 3.50
CA ARG A 74 1.61 3.22 2.22
C ARG A 74 1.75 4.62 1.60
N PHE A 75 0.71 5.43 1.69
CA PHE A 75 0.75 6.81 1.24
C PHE A 75 1.74 7.66 2.06
N GLU A 76 1.74 7.52 3.38
CA GLU A 76 2.71 8.16 4.28
C GLU A 76 4.15 7.77 3.91
N ALA A 77 4.42 6.49 3.64
CA ALA A 77 5.74 6.02 3.22
C ALA A 77 6.19 6.70 1.90
N ILE A 78 5.30 6.75 0.90
CA ILE A 78 5.59 7.42 -0.39
C ILE A 78 5.84 8.91 -0.22
N VAL A 79 5.05 9.59 0.62
CA VAL A 79 5.25 11.00 0.95
C VAL A 79 6.60 11.19 1.63
N ASN A 80 6.93 10.39 2.64
CA ASN A 80 8.20 10.48 3.36
C ASN A 80 9.41 10.24 2.46
N GLU A 81 9.34 9.26 1.55
CA GLU A 81 10.38 9.01 0.55
C GLU A 81 10.55 10.20 -0.41
N ARG A 82 9.44 10.77 -0.90
CA ARG A 82 9.46 11.91 -1.83
C ARG A 82 10.03 13.18 -1.22
N TYR A 83 9.78 13.40 0.07
CA TYR A 83 10.23 14.61 0.76
C TYR A 83 11.57 14.44 1.50
N ASP A 84 12.19 13.25 1.49
CA ASP A 84 13.51 12.95 2.08
C ASP A 84 13.67 13.58 3.49
N PHE A 85 12.59 13.58 4.31
CA PHE A 85 12.58 14.23 5.64
C PHE A 85 13.58 13.59 6.62
N PHE A 86 14.17 12.44 6.27
CA PHE A 86 15.33 11.87 6.93
C PHE A 86 16.57 12.11 6.07
N ASP A 87 17.18 13.25 6.35
CA ASP A 87 18.48 13.71 5.89
C ASP A 87 19.51 12.55 5.81
N LYS A 88 19.88 12.18 4.59
CA LYS A 88 21.01 11.26 4.28
C LYS A 88 22.39 11.85 4.66
N ARG A 89 22.45 12.83 5.56
CA ARG A 89 23.68 13.54 5.98
C ARG A 89 24.28 13.08 7.31
N LYS A 90 23.83 11.96 7.91
CA LYS A 90 24.36 11.49 9.21
C LYS A 90 25.24 10.23 9.23
N TYR A 91 25.61 9.62 8.10
CA TYR A 91 26.52 8.47 8.10
C TYR A 91 27.62 8.49 7.02
N LYS A 92 28.16 9.67 6.72
CA LYS A 92 29.47 9.81 6.04
C LYS A 92 30.37 10.82 6.76
N ALA A 93 30.52 10.65 8.05
CA ALA A 93 31.64 11.21 8.78
C ALA A 93 32.40 10.04 9.41
N ASP A 94 32.97 9.19 8.56
CA ASP A 94 34.08 8.34 8.98
C ASP A 94 35.25 9.29 9.22
N PHE A 95 35.41 9.68 10.47
CA PHE A 95 36.29 10.72 10.99
C PHE A 95 37.70 10.16 11.22
N LEU A 96 38.21 9.37 10.28
CA LEU A 96 39.52 8.70 10.35
C LEU A 96 40.32 9.00 9.07
N GLU A 97 40.51 10.30 8.79
CA GLU A 97 41.77 10.78 8.23
C GLU A 97 42.67 11.17 9.41
N TYR A 98 43.58 10.28 9.79
CA TYR A 98 44.86 10.61 10.42
C TYR A 98 45.91 9.59 9.98
#